data_AF-A0A3Q2UY91-F1
#
_entry.id   AF-A0A3Q2UY91-F1
#
_cell.length_a   1.000
_cell.length_b   1.000
_cell.length_c   1.000
_cell.angle_alpha   90.00
_cell.angle_beta   90.00
_cell.angle_gamma   90.00
#
_symmetry.space_group_name_H-M   'P 1'
#
loop_
_entity.id
_entity.type
_entity.pdbx_description
1 polymer ?
#
loop_
_entity_poly.entity_id
_entity_poly.type
_entity_poly.pdbx_seq_one_letter_code
_entity_poly.pdbx_strand_id
1 'polypeptide(L)'
;MSVSVIIKWGGQEYFISSLSEEDTVLDLKQSIKTLTGVLPERQKLLGLKVKGKPAEDEMKLGSLKLKPNTKIMMMGTREESLEDVLAPPPENDDVVNDFDIEEEVIEVENREENLAKIARRVKEYKVEELNPPREGKRLLVLDVDYTLFDHKSCAETGQELMRPYLHEFLTSAYEDYDIVIWSATSMKWIDAKMKASTSLISLPFLLLSCTFC
;
A
#
# COMPACT_ATOMS: atom_id res chain seq x y z
N MET A 1 -12.08 -9.26 42.87
CA MET A 1 -10.60 -9.15 42.96
C MET A 1 -10.15 -7.84 42.31
N SER A 2 -8.93 -7.36 42.57
CA SER A 2 -8.41 -6.15 41.90
C SER A 2 -7.89 -6.49 40.50
N VAL A 3 -8.18 -5.62 39.54
CA VAL A 3 -7.80 -5.74 38.12
C VAL A 3 -6.64 -4.79 37.86
N SER A 4 -5.54 -5.33 37.30
CA SER A 4 -4.37 -4.55 36.89
C SER A 4 -4.17 -4.62 35.37
N VAL A 5 -4.16 -3.46 34.71
CA VAL A 5 -3.96 -3.34 33.25
C VAL A 5 -2.97 -2.24 32.92
N ILE A 6 -2.30 -2.39 31.77
CA ILE A 6 -1.32 -1.43 31.25
C ILE A 6 -1.88 -0.87 29.94
N ILE A 7 -2.11 0.44 29.89
CA ILE A 7 -2.62 1.15 28.72
C ILE A 7 -1.46 1.80 27.97
N LYS A 8 -1.29 1.46 26.69
CA LYS A 8 -0.30 2.09 25.81
C LYS A 8 -0.98 3.13 24.93
N TRP A 9 -0.57 4.39 25.03
CA TRP A 9 -1.09 5.49 24.22
C TRP A 9 0.01 6.53 23.95
N GLY A 10 0.12 7.01 22.71
CA GLY A 10 1.10 8.05 22.33
C GLY A 10 2.56 7.68 22.60
N GLY A 11 2.90 6.38 22.60
CA GLY A 11 4.25 5.89 22.92
C GLY A 11 4.55 5.77 24.42
N GLN A 12 3.63 6.12 25.31
CA GLN A 12 3.77 6.01 26.77
C GLN A 12 2.92 4.85 27.33
N GLU A 13 3.36 4.27 28.46
CA GLU A 13 2.64 3.20 29.18
C GLU A 13 2.03 3.75 30.48
N TYR A 14 0.74 3.52 30.71
CA TYR A 14 -0.04 3.96 31.87
C TYR A 14 -0.54 2.74 32.65
N PHE A 15 -0.24 2.66 33.94
CA PHE A 15 -0.61 1.53 34.79
C PHE A 15 -1.88 1.83 35.58
N ILE A 16 -2.91 0.98 35.45
CA ILE A 16 -4.18 1.11 36.15
C ILE A 16 -4.36 -0.11 37.04
N SER A 17 -4.32 0.08 38.36
CA SER A 17 -4.50 -0.96 39.38
C SER A 17 -5.63 -0.68 40.38
N SER A 18 -6.35 0.42 40.19
CA SER A 18 -7.41 0.89 41.08
C SER A 18 -8.78 0.27 40.81
N LEU A 19 -8.90 -0.59 39.79
CA LEU A 19 -10.17 -1.15 39.34
C LEU A 19 -10.44 -2.52 39.96
N SER A 20 -11.71 -2.84 40.13
CA SER A 20 -12.22 -4.11 40.63
C SER A 20 -12.88 -4.92 39.51
N GLU A 21 -13.10 -6.22 39.75
CA GLU A 21 -13.86 -7.08 38.82
C GLU A 21 -15.34 -6.68 38.67
N GLU A 22 -15.89 -5.93 39.62
CA GLU A 22 -17.26 -5.43 39.59
C GLU A 22 -17.40 -4.15 38.77
N ASP A 23 -16.29 -3.46 38.53
CA ASP A 23 -16.26 -2.23 37.74
C ASP A 23 -16.49 -2.55 36.26
N THR A 24 -16.94 -1.53 35.52
CA THR A 24 -17.33 -1.65 34.12
C THR A 24 -16.21 -1.21 33.17
N VAL A 25 -16.37 -1.51 31.88
CA VAL A 25 -15.50 -0.96 30.82
C VAL A 25 -15.56 0.56 30.79
N LEU A 26 -16.71 1.15 31.12
CA LEU A 26 -16.85 2.61 31.27
C LEU A 26 -15.93 3.15 32.38
N ASP A 27 -15.84 2.49 33.53
CA ASP A 27 -14.97 2.91 34.64
C ASP A 27 -13.48 2.82 34.27
N LEU A 28 -13.13 1.80 33.47
CA LEU A 28 -11.80 1.72 32.85
C LEU A 28 -11.54 2.91 31.92
N LYS A 29 -12.50 3.26 31.06
CA LYS A 29 -12.37 4.42 30.16
C LYS A 29 -12.28 5.74 30.92
N GLN A 30 -13.02 5.89 32.01
CA GLN A 30 -12.93 7.06 32.89
C GLN A 30 -11.56 7.16 33.56
N SER A 31 -11.02 6.03 34.03
CA SER A 31 -9.66 5.98 34.58
C SER A 31 -8.60 6.38 33.55
N ILE A 32 -8.78 5.97 32.29
CA ILE A 32 -7.93 6.37 31.17
C ILE A 32 -8.07 7.87 30.88
N LYS A 33 -9.28 8.45 30.94
CA LYS A 33 -9.50 9.90 30.78
C LYS A 33 -8.69 10.69 31.81
N THR A 34 -8.73 10.28 33.08
CA THR A 34 -7.98 10.95 34.15
C THR A 34 -6.47 10.94 33.92
N LEU A 35 -5.92 9.88 33.31
CA LEU A 35 -4.49 9.75 33.05
C LEU A 35 -4.03 10.37 31.72
N THR A 36 -4.85 10.26 30.68
CA THR A 36 -4.46 10.61 29.29
C THR A 36 -5.10 11.91 28.80
N GLY A 37 -6.18 12.38 29.42
CA GLY A 37 -7.00 13.51 28.95
C GLY A 37 -7.93 13.17 27.78
N VAL A 38 -7.94 11.92 27.29
CA VAL A 38 -8.79 11.48 26.18
C VAL A 38 -10.18 11.11 26.69
N LEU A 39 -11.25 11.63 26.08
CA LEU A 39 -12.62 11.29 26.49
C LEU A 39 -12.99 9.81 26.24
N PRO A 40 -13.80 9.17 27.12
CA PRO A 40 -14.27 7.79 26.98
C PRO A 40 -14.87 7.45 25.60
N GLU A 41 -15.60 8.38 24.99
CA GLU A 41 -16.21 8.22 23.68
C GLU A 41 -15.18 8.14 22.53
N ARG A 42 -14.00 8.72 22.74
CA ARG A 42 -12.91 8.78 21.76
C ARG A 42 -11.81 7.76 22.04
N GLN A 43 -11.94 6.98 23.09
CA GLN A 43 -10.99 5.91 23.43
C GLN A 43 -11.35 4.62 22.69
N LYS A 44 -10.52 4.24 21.72
CA LYS A 44 -10.58 2.95 21.04
C LYS A 44 -9.55 2.00 21.65
N LEU A 45 -10.04 1.09 22.50
CA LEU A 45 -9.24 0.07 23.16
C LEU A 45 -9.02 -1.13 22.24
N LEU A 46 -7.81 -1.29 21.73
CA LEU A 46 -7.40 -2.41 20.87
C LEU A 46 -6.95 -3.59 21.73
N GLY A 47 -7.51 -4.78 21.45
CA GLY A 47 -7.19 -6.03 22.15
C GLY A 47 -8.20 -6.44 23.22
N LEU A 48 -9.13 -5.54 23.60
CA LEU A 48 -10.30 -5.86 24.43
C LEU A 48 -11.45 -6.36 23.54
N LYS A 49 -11.39 -7.64 23.15
CA LYS A 49 -12.45 -8.30 22.36
C LYS A 49 -13.15 -9.36 23.19
N VAL A 50 -14.49 -9.33 23.18
CA VAL A 50 -15.33 -10.39 23.77
C VAL A 50 -16.08 -11.08 22.64
N LYS A 51 -15.81 -12.39 22.47
CA LYS A 51 -16.42 -13.20 21.39
C LYS A 51 -16.31 -12.56 20.00
N GLY A 52 -15.19 -11.87 19.72
CA GLY A 52 -14.91 -11.22 18.44
C GLY A 52 -15.49 -9.81 18.28
N LYS A 53 -16.29 -9.30 19.23
CA LYS A 53 -16.84 -7.94 19.23
C LYS A 53 -16.11 -7.03 20.22
N PRO A 54 -16.07 -5.69 20.00
CA PRO A 54 -15.55 -4.75 20.99
C PRO A 54 -16.35 -4.86 22.29
N ALA A 55 -15.68 -4.72 23.44
CA ALA A 55 -16.35 -4.72 24.73
C ALA A 55 -17.27 -3.50 24.86
N GLU A 56 -18.52 -3.72 25.29
CA GLU A 56 -19.51 -2.66 25.53
C GLU A 56 -19.27 -2.00 26.89
N ASP A 57 -19.70 -0.76 27.03
CA ASP A 57 -19.38 0.10 28.18
C ASP A 57 -19.96 -0.41 29.51
N GLU A 58 -21.11 -1.10 29.46
CA GLU A 58 -21.78 -1.69 30.64
C GLU A 58 -21.16 -3.03 31.09
N MET A 59 -20.22 -3.58 30.32
CA MET A 59 -19.65 -4.88 30.60
C MET A 59 -18.70 -4.83 31.80
N LYS A 60 -18.87 -5.76 32.75
CA LYS A 60 -17.98 -5.89 33.92
C LYS A 60 -16.58 -6.37 33.53
N LEU A 61 -15.55 -5.80 34.13
CA LEU A 61 -14.15 -6.17 33.91
C LEU A 61 -13.86 -7.64 34.27
N GLY A 62 -14.54 -8.20 35.27
CA GLY A 62 -14.42 -9.63 35.60
C GLY A 62 -14.84 -10.58 34.48
N SER A 63 -15.79 -10.16 33.63
CA SER A 63 -16.25 -10.97 32.49
C SER A 63 -15.23 -11.04 31.34
N LEU A 64 -14.29 -10.09 31.31
CA LEU A 64 -13.26 -9.96 30.27
C LEU A 64 -12.09 -10.93 30.45
N LYS A 65 -12.02 -11.66 31.59
CA LYS A 65 -10.92 -12.59 31.94
C LYS A 65 -9.54 -11.99 31.70
N LEU A 66 -9.36 -10.73 32.05
CA LEU A 66 -8.09 -10.03 31.88
C LEU A 66 -7.05 -10.65 32.81
N LYS A 67 -5.90 -11.04 32.26
CA LYS A 67 -4.76 -11.45 33.08
C LYS A 67 -4.19 -10.21 33.80
N PRO A 68 -3.60 -10.36 35.00
CA PRO A 68 -2.86 -9.28 35.64
C PRO A 68 -1.79 -8.73 34.70
N ASN A 69 -1.66 -7.40 34.62
CA ASN A 69 -0.73 -6.68 33.74
C ASN A 69 -0.96 -6.88 32.23
N THR A 70 -2.20 -7.10 31.80
CA THR A 70 -2.52 -7.16 30.37
C THR A 70 -2.23 -5.81 29.71
N LYS A 71 -1.44 -5.83 28.62
CA LYS A 71 -1.12 -4.64 27.82
C LYS A 71 -2.22 -4.40 26.78
N ILE A 72 -2.89 -3.26 26.87
CA ILE A 72 -3.96 -2.81 25.97
C ILE A 72 -3.45 -1.58 25.22
N MET A 73 -3.56 -1.59 23.89
CA MET A 73 -3.23 -0.42 23.08
C MET A 73 -4.47 0.48 22.98
N MET A 74 -4.35 1.76 23.30
CA MET A 74 -5.43 2.74 23.19
C MET A 74 -5.12 3.72 22.05
N MET A 75 -6.15 4.05 21.27
CA MET A 75 -6.13 5.10 20.25
C MET A 75 -7.16 6.16 20.62
N GLY A 76 -6.81 7.44 20.54
CA GLY A 76 -7.70 8.58 20.80
C GLY A 76 -6.94 9.90 20.84
N THR A 77 -7.64 11.02 20.65
CA THR A 77 -7.11 12.38 20.65
C THR A 77 -7.70 13.19 21.82
N ARG A 78 -6.94 14.17 22.33
CA ARG A 78 -7.38 15.07 23.43
C ARG A 78 -8.29 16.18 22.89
N GLU A 79 -9.21 16.67 23.71
CA GLU A 79 -10.07 17.82 23.37
C GLU A 79 -9.31 19.14 23.23
N GLU A 80 -8.24 19.36 24.01
CA GLU A 80 -7.42 20.58 23.91
C GLU A 80 -6.76 20.75 22.53
N SER A 81 -6.53 19.67 21.79
CA SER A 81 -6.07 19.72 20.39
C SER A 81 -7.19 19.95 19.37
N LEU A 82 -8.45 19.92 19.79
CA LEU A 82 -9.62 20.11 18.94
C LEU A 82 -10.20 21.52 19.04
N GLU A 83 -9.93 22.28 20.12
CA GLU A 83 -10.39 23.67 20.24
C GLU A 83 -9.75 24.58 19.17
N ASP A 84 -8.49 24.35 18.81
CA ASP A 84 -7.83 24.98 17.66
C ASP A 84 -8.43 24.57 16.29
N VAL A 85 -9.18 23.47 16.24
CA VAL A 85 -9.76 22.89 15.00
C VAL A 85 -11.27 23.17 14.88
N LEU A 86 -11.95 23.43 16.00
CA LEU A 86 -13.41 23.63 16.08
C LEU A 86 -13.81 25.11 16.25
N ALA A 87 -12.86 26.01 16.44
CA ALA A 87 -13.15 27.44 16.34
C ALA A 87 -13.70 27.75 14.94
N PRO A 88 -14.81 28.49 14.80
CA PRO A 88 -15.21 28.99 13.49
C PRO A 88 -14.04 29.82 12.94
N PRO A 89 -13.61 29.57 11.69
CA PRO A 89 -12.56 30.37 11.10
C PRO A 89 -12.98 31.85 11.15
N PRO A 90 -12.04 32.78 11.38
CA PRO A 90 -12.35 34.20 11.30
C PRO A 90 -13.06 34.47 9.96
N GLU A 91 -14.13 35.28 9.96
CA GLU A 91 -14.82 35.73 8.75
C GLU A 91 -13.84 36.55 7.89
N ASN A 92 -13.01 35.85 7.13
CA ASN A 92 -12.37 36.37 5.95
C ASN A 92 -13.28 35.99 4.78
N ASP A 93 -13.86 37.00 4.13
CA ASP A 93 -14.63 36.88 2.88
C ASP A 93 -13.76 36.44 1.68
N ASP A 94 -12.49 36.12 1.92
CA ASP A 94 -11.64 35.48 0.94
C ASP A 94 -11.76 33.97 1.11
N VAL A 95 -12.60 33.36 0.27
CA VAL A 95 -12.52 31.93 -0.03
C VAL A 95 -11.13 31.68 -0.60
N VAL A 96 -10.16 31.40 0.27
CA VAL A 96 -8.83 30.95 -0.13
C VAL A 96 -8.99 29.50 -0.55
N ASN A 97 -8.75 29.25 -1.83
CA ASN A 97 -8.69 27.90 -2.36
C ASN A 97 -7.48 27.19 -1.74
N ASP A 98 -7.68 26.22 -0.84
CA ASP A 98 -6.60 25.41 -0.25
C ASP A 98 -5.82 24.57 -1.29
N PHE A 99 -6.21 24.63 -2.58
CA PHE A 99 -5.47 24.12 -3.72
C PHE A 99 -4.54 25.15 -4.39
N ASP A 100 -4.60 26.43 -4.01
CA ASP A 100 -3.71 27.49 -4.52
C ASP A 100 -2.44 27.58 -3.66
N ILE A 101 -1.78 26.45 -3.44
CA ILE A 101 -0.35 26.47 -3.14
C ILE A 101 0.30 26.82 -4.47
N GLU A 102 0.89 28.01 -4.59
CA GLU A 102 1.87 28.31 -5.65
C GLU A 102 3.17 27.50 -5.43
N GLU A 103 3.05 26.20 -5.14
CA GLU A 103 4.11 25.25 -5.40
C GLU A 103 4.12 25.15 -6.91
N GLU A 104 5.19 25.63 -7.55
CA GLU A 104 5.54 25.22 -8.90
C GLU A 104 5.20 23.73 -9.02
N VAL A 105 4.18 23.40 -9.82
CA VAL A 105 3.74 22.02 -9.98
C VAL A 105 4.83 21.33 -10.78
N ILE A 106 5.87 20.89 -10.08
CA ILE A 106 6.92 20.06 -10.65
C ILE A 106 6.21 18.74 -10.95
N GLU A 107 5.92 18.55 -12.23
CA GLU A 107 5.36 17.32 -12.75
C GLU A 107 6.16 16.14 -12.20
N VAL A 108 5.49 15.04 -11.87
CA VAL A 108 6.11 13.92 -11.16
C VAL A 108 7.36 13.40 -11.89
N GLU A 109 7.41 13.52 -13.22
CA GLU A 109 8.57 13.22 -14.07
C GLU A 109 9.79 14.11 -13.81
N ASN A 110 9.58 15.36 -13.40
CA ASN A 110 10.61 16.38 -13.19
C ASN A 110 11.11 16.44 -11.74
N ARG A 111 10.56 15.59 -10.84
CA ARG A 111 11.02 15.49 -9.46
C ARG A 111 12.42 14.89 -9.41
N GLU A 112 13.35 15.57 -8.76
CA GLU A 112 14.75 15.14 -8.64
C GLU A 112 14.90 13.72 -8.08
N GLU A 113 14.04 13.32 -7.15
CA GLU A 113 14.04 11.96 -6.59
C GLU A 113 13.76 10.88 -7.65
N ASN A 114 12.88 11.16 -8.61
CA ASN A 114 12.52 10.23 -9.67
C ASN A 114 13.62 10.17 -10.74
N LEU A 115 14.19 11.32 -11.10
CA LEU A 115 15.36 11.39 -11.96
C LEU A 115 16.55 10.63 -11.37
N ALA A 116 16.78 10.74 -10.06
CA ALA A 116 17.82 10.00 -9.35
C ALA A 116 17.59 8.48 -9.39
N LYS A 117 16.33 8.03 -9.22
CA LYS A 117 15.97 6.60 -9.35
C LYS A 117 16.22 6.08 -10.76
N ILE A 118 15.86 6.85 -11.79
CA ILE A 118 16.10 6.52 -13.20
C ILE A 118 17.61 6.44 -13.46
N ALA A 119 18.38 7.47 -13.07
CA ALA A 119 19.83 7.52 -13.26
C ALA A 119 20.54 6.31 -12.62
N ARG A 120 20.12 5.93 -11.41
CA ARG A 120 20.63 4.71 -10.74
C ARG A 120 20.36 3.46 -11.57
N ARG A 121 19.13 3.30 -12.09
CA ARG A 121 18.76 2.13 -12.91
C ARG A 121 19.51 2.12 -14.24
N VAL A 122 19.69 3.25 -14.91
CA VAL A 122 20.50 3.35 -16.13
C VAL A 122 21.95 2.93 -15.88
N LYS A 123 22.51 3.23 -14.69
CA LYS A 123 23.89 2.86 -14.33
C LYS A 123 24.04 1.38 -13.95
N GLU A 124 23.09 0.84 -13.20
CA GLU A 124 23.21 -0.49 -12.57
C GLU A 124 22.61 -1.62 -13.42
N TYR A 125 21.55 -1.32 -14.17
CA TYR A 125 20.81 -2.32 -14.91
C TYR A 125 21.45 -2.58 -16.28
N LYS A 126 21.87 -3.82 -16.50
CA LYS A 126 22.38 -4.25 -17.81
C LYS A 126 21.23 -4.80 -18.64
N VAL A 127 20.88 -4.09 -19.71
CA VAL A 127 19.92 -4.56 -20.71
C VAL A 127 20.54 -5.69 -21.53
N GLU A 128 19.81 -6.78 -21.71
CA GLU A 128 20.18 -7.86 -22.63
C GLU A 128 19.62 -7.55 -24.01
N GLU A 129 20.47 -7.04 -24.89
CA GLU A 129 20.12 -6.78 -26.27
C GLU A 129 20.13 -8.09 -27.06
N LEU A 130 18.95 -8.56 -27.45
CA LEU A 130 18.82 -9.71 -28.33
C LEU A 130 18.98 -9.31 -29.80
N ASN A 131 18.53 -8.11 -30.17
CA ASN A 131 18.63 -7.57 -31.51
C ASN A 131 18.89 -6.05 -31.46
N PRO A 132 19.70 -5.53 -32.40
CA PRO A 132 20.03 -4.11 -32.42
C PRO A 132 18.85 -3.25 -32.88
N PRO A 133 18.75 -2.00 -32.38
CA PRO A 133 17.79 -1.01 -32.87
C PRO A 133 17.96 -0.75 -34.38
N ARG A 134 16.84 -0.55 -35.08
CA ARG A 134 16.81 -0.28 -36.52
C ARG A 134 16.64 1.21 -36.78
N GLU A 135 17.39 1.72 -37.75
CA GLU A 135 17.36 3.14 -38.11
C GLU A 135 15.96 3.56 -38.60
N GLY A 136 15.48 4.69 -38.10
CA GLY A 136 14.18 5.27 -38.47
C GLY A 136 12.95 4.54 -37.91
N LYS A 137 13.13 3.51 -37.06
CA LYS A 137 12.01 2.83 -36.39
C LYS A 137 11.67 3.49 -35.06
N ARG A 138 10.38 3.47 -34.72
CA ARG A 138 9.88 3.95 -33.42
C ARG A 138 10.04 2.87 -32.36
N LEU A 139 9.88 3.20 -31.09
CA LEU A 139 9.93 2.22 -30.00
C LEU A 139 8.52 1.87 -29.52
N LEU A 140 8.19 0.58 -29.47
CA LEU A 140 6.97 0.05 -28.88
C LEU A 140 7.32 -0.76 -27.63
N VAL A 141 6.85 -0.32 -26.47
CA VAL A 141 7.05 -1.02 -25.20
C VAL A 141 5.77 -1.80 -24.87
N LEU A 142 5.88 -3.10 -24.62
CA LEU A 142 4.75 -3.98 -24.34
C LEU A 142 4.91 -4.66 -22.98
N ASP A 143 3.88 -4.56 -22.15
CA ASP A 143 3.73 -5.43 -20.99
C ASP A 143 3.37 -6.86 -21.42
N VAL A 144 3.52 -7.82 -20.52
CA VAL A 144 3.26 -9.24 -20.79
C VAL A 144 1.91 -9.67 -20.22
N ASP A 145 1.71 -9.47 -18.92
CA ASP A 145 0.57 -10.03 -18.20
C ASP A 145 -0.70 -9.22 -18.50
N TYR A 146 -1.74 -9.88 -19.02
CA TYR A 146 -2.95 -9.25 -19.55
C TYR A 146 -2.79 -8.32 -20.76
N THR A 147 -1.58 -8.18 -21.27
CA THR A 147 -1.33 -7.48 -22.52
C THR A 147 -1.15 -8.48 -23.66
N LEU A 148 -0.17 -9.39 -23.55
CA LEU A 148 0.14 -10.40 -24.58
C LEU A 148 -0.34 -11.80 -24.17
N PHE A 149 -0.36 -12.10 -22.87
CA PHE A 149 -0.76 -13.40 -22.33
C PHE A 149 -1.80 -13.27 -21.21
N ASP A 150 -2.73 -14.22 -21.15
CA ASP A 150 -3.51 -14.45 -19.94
C ASP A 150 -2.64 -15.15 -18.88
N HIS A 151 -2.55 -14.55 -17.70
CA HIS A 151 -1.74 -15.06 -16.59
C HIS A 151 -2.58 -15.67 -15.46
N LYS A 152 -3.92 -15.61 -15.54
CA LYS A 152 -4.81 -16.14 -14.50
C LYS A 152 -5.38 -17.52 -14.83
N SER A 153 -5.53 -17.84 -16.11
CA SER A 153 -6.06 -19.12 -16.54
C SER A 153 -5.02 -20.23 -16.38
N CYS A 154 -5.47 -21.41 -15.97
CA CYS A 154 -4.67 -22.63 -16.07
C CYS A 154 -4.75 -23.14 -17.50
N ALA A 155 -3.61 -23.43 -18.10
CA ALA A 155 -3.49 -24.00 -19.44
C ALA A 155 -2.44 -25.11 -19.45
N GLU A 156 -2.61 -26.06 -20.37
CA GLU A 156 -1.64 -27.13 -20.57
C GLU A 156 -0.46 -26.66 -21.43
N THR A 157 -0.69 -25.66 -22.29
CA THR A 157 0.31 -25.10 -23.19
C THR A 157 0.34 -23.56 -23.17
N GLY A 158 1.50 -22.97 -23.47
CA GLY A 158 1.63 -21.50 -23.54
C GLY A 158 0.80 -20.86 -24.65
N GLN A 159 0.47 -21.61 -25.71
CA GLN A 159 -0.36 -21.14 -26.83
C GLN A 159 -1.80 -20.87 -26.42
N GLU A 160 -2.36 -21.65 -25.49
CA GLU A 160 -3.71 -21.42 -24.96
C GLU A 160 -3.81 -20.10 -24.17
N LEU A 161 -2.68 -19.64 -23.60
CA LEU A 161 -2.60 -18.39 -22.85
C LEU A 161 -2.30 -17.19 -23.74
N MET A 162 -1.95 -17.40 -25.01
CA MET A 162 -1.66 -16.30 -25.92
C MET A 162 -2.92 -15.54 -26.27
N ARG A 163 -2.81 -14.20 -26.28
CA ARG A 163 -3.89 -13.38 -26.81
C ARG A 163 -4.11 -13.68 -28.29
N PRO A 164 -5.37 -13.79 -28.76
CA PRO A 164 -5.65 -13.96 -30.18
C PRO A 164 -4.96 -12.89 -31.03
N TYR A 165 -4.42 -13.30 -32.18
CA TYR A 165 -3.67 -12.47 -33.13
C TYR A 165 -2.35 -11.88 -32.62
N LEU A 166 -1.76 -12.43 -31.55
CA LEU A 166 -0.51 -11.94 -31.00
C LEU A 166 0.63 -11.89 -32.02
N HIS A 167 0.77 -12.92 -32.86
CA HIS A 167 1.86 -12.97 -33.84
C HIS A 167 1.65 -12.01 -35.00
N GLU A 168 0.43 -11.91 -35.50
CA GLU A 168 0.03 -10.99 -36.56
C GLU A 168 0.21 -9.55 -36.11
N PHE A 169 -0.19 -9.24 -34.87
CA PHE A 169 0.03 -7.95 -34.24
C PHE A 169 1.52 -7.62 -34.15
N LEU A 170 2.35 -8.50 -33.59
CA LEU A 170 3.79 -8.23 -33.42
C LEU A 170 4.51 -8.13 -34.77
N THR A 171 4.12 -8.93 -35.76
CA THR A 171 4.70 -8.88 -37.11
C THR A 171 4.38 -7.54 -37.77
N SER A 172 3.12 -7.11 -37.73
CA SER A 172 2.72 -5.82 -38.29
C SER A 172 3.35 -4.65 -37.53
N ALA A 173 3.39 -4.70 -36.18
CA ALA A 173 4.04 -3.66 -35.38
C ALA A 173 5.54 -3.58 -35.68
N TYR A 174 6.20 -4.71 -35.92
CA TYR A 174 7.63 -4.74 -36.22
C TYR A 174 7.99 -4.06 -37.55
N GLU A 175 7.03 -3.87 -38.47
CA GLU A 175 7.27 -3.09 -39.70
C GLU A 175 7.63 -1.63 -39.38
N ASP A 176 7.05 -1.05 -38.32
CA ASP A 176 7.19 0.36 -37.97
C ASP A 176 7.95 0.61 -36.66
N TYR A 177 8.01 -0.39 -35.78
CA TYR A 177 8.52 -0.26 -34.42
C TYR A 177 9.56 -1.32 -34.08
N ASP A 178 10.62 -0.91 -33.39
CA ASP A 178 11.40 -1.80 -32.53
C ASP A 178 10.61 -2.08 -31.26
N ILE A 179 10.61 -3.33 -30.83
CA ILE A 179 9.72 -3.80 -29.77
C ILE A 179 10.55 -4.16 -28.56
N VAL A 180 10.19 -3.57 -27.42
CA VAL A 180 10.72 -3.89 -26.11
C VAL A 180 9.62 -4.54 -25.28
N ILE A 181 9.89 -5.73 -24.76
CA ILE A 181 9.01 -6.34 -23.75
C ILE A 181 9.43 -5.84 -22.38
N TRP A 182 8.49 -5.29 -21.61
CA TRP A 182 8.70 -4.83 -20.24
C TRP A 182 7.69 -5.50 -19.30
N SER A 183 8.14 -6.49 -18.52
CA SER A 183 7.31 -7.12 -17.48
C SER A 183 7.80 -6.79 -16.07
N ALA A 184 6.85 -6.77 -15.12
CA ALA A 184 7.10 -6.71 -13.68
C ALA A 184 7.41 -8.09 -13.04
N THR A 185 7.50 -9.16 -13.84
CA THR A 185 7.80 -10.52 -13.38
C THR A 185 9.25 -10.93 -13.65
N SER A 186 9.72 -11.98 -12.95
CA SER A 186 11.10 -12.47 -13.11
C SER A 186 11.37 -12.98 -14.53
N MET A 187 12.57 -12.70 -15.06
CA MET A 187 13.00 -13.11 -16.42
C MET A 187 12.80 -14.61 -16.71
N LYS A 188 12.91 -15.48 -15.69
CA LYS A 188 12.67 -16.94 -15.83
C LYS A 188 11.28 -17.28 -16.37
N TRP A 189 10.27 -16.52 -15.98
CA TRP A 189 8.90 -16.71 -16.43
C TRP A 189 8.70 -16.17 -17.85
N ILE A 190 9.37 -15.06 -18.18
CA ILE A 190 9.36 -14.48 -19.52
C ILE A 190 10.04 -15.43 -20.50
N ASP A 191 11.22 -15.94 -20.16
CA ASP A 191 11.94 -16.94 -20.96
C ASP A 191 11.12 -18.22 -21.14
N ALA A 192 10.45 -18.70 -20.08
CA ALA A 192 9.61 -19.89 -20.18
C ALA A 192 8.39 -19.65 -21.10
N LYS A 193 7.71 -18.50 -20.99
CA LYS A 193 6.58 -18.14 -21.86
C LYS A 193 7.04 -17.93 -23.32
N MET A 194 8.13 -17.21 -23.52
CA MET A 194 8.71 -16.95 -24.85
C MET A 194 9.25 -18.23 -25.51
N LYS A 195 9.83 -19.17 -24.74
CA LYS A 195 10.29 -20.47 -25.24
C LYS A 195 9.14 -21.44 -25.51
N ALA A 196 8.09 -21.42 -24.69
CA ALA A 196 6.89 -22.23 -24.90
C ALA A 196 6.14 -21.83 -26.19
N SER A 197 6.21 -20.55 -26.57
CA SER A 197 5.74 -20.04 -27.85
C SER A 197 6.87 -20.10 -28.88
N THR A 198 7.15 -21.28 -29.43
CA THR A 198 8.22 -21.54 -30.43
C THR A 198 8.26 -20.55 -31.60
N SER A 199 7.15 -19.86 -31.89
CA SER A 199 7.04 -18.84 -32.95
C SER A 199 7.34 -17.39 -32.52
N LEU A 200 7.55 -17.07 -31.24
CA LEU A 200 7.96 -15.71 -30.82
C LEU A 200 9.47 -15.49 -30.93
N ILE A 201 10.26 -16.57 -30.89
CA ILE A 201 11.73 -16.52 -31.00
C ILE A 201 12.19 -16.12 -32.42
N SER A 202 11.34 -16.30 -33.43
CA SER A 202 11.67 -15.91 -34.81
C SER A 202 11.51 -14.42 -35.09
N LEU A 203 10.89 -13.66 -34.18
CA LEU A 203 10.70 -12.22 -34.32
C LEU A 203 11.76 -11.46 -33.51
N PRO A 204 12.38 -10.40 -34.06
CA PRO A 204 13.56 -9.80 -33.44
C PRO A 204 13.12 -8.78 -32.38
N PHE A 205 12.96 -9.21 -31.13
CA PHE A 205 12.55 -8.34 -30.03
C PHE A 205 13.72 -7.98 -29.12
N LEU A 206 13.69 -6.81 -28.50
CA LEU A 206 14.48 -6.50 -27.31
C LEU A 206 13.70 -6.91 -26.06
N LEU A 207 14.39 -7.50 -25.07
CA LEU A 207 13.79 -7.94 -23.82
C LEU A 207 14.34 -7.11 -22.66
N LEU A 208 13.46 -6.36 -21.99
CA LEU A 208 13.76 -5.68 -20.72
C LEU A 208 12.90 -6.31 -19.60
N SER A 209 13.50 -7.01 -18.63
CA SER A 209 12.75 -7.39 -17.43
C SER A 209 12.96 -6.37 -16.32
N CYS A 210 11.91 -5.73 -15.83
CA CYS A 210 12.02 -4.93 -14.62
C CYS A 210 11.69 -5.82 -13.41
N THR A 211 12.71 -6.20 -12.66
CA THR A 211 12.49 -6.72 -11.31
C THR A 211 12.24 -5.51 -10.41
N PHE A 212 10.98 -5.31 -10.00
CA PHE A 212 10.68 -4.46 -8.86
C PHE A 212 11.30 -5.14 -7.62
N CYS A 213 12.50 -4.71 -7.24
CA CYS A 213 12.95 -4.74 -5.86
C CYS A 213 12.64 -3.38 -5.23
#